data_AF-D7DVM0-F1
#
_entry.id   AF-D7DVM0-F1
#
_cell.length_a   1.000
_cell.length_b   1.000
_cell.length_c   1.000
_cell.angle_alpha   90.00
_cell.angle_beta   90.00
_cell.angle_gamma   90.00
#
_symmetry.space_group_name_H-M   'P 1'
#
loop_
_entity.id
_entity.type
_entity.pdbx_description
1 polymer ?
#
loop_
_entity_poly.entity_id
_entity_poly.type
_entity_poly.pdbx_seq_one_letter_code
_entity_poly.pdbx_strand_id
1 'polypeptide(L)'
;MTQGKLLEFLENIDLLEHFQLPTKWQNPLEVLPQETVLSEAEFHTLLDTHLPKLGSQQRTRIMEAVAIAFYHQQTDWPVVQTLVCDDAPQLKLLTDNIALCWVDEERNYKKLSAFIACHQKVLDKFLDDFWNYYRDLLPCQDSPSQQTADKLRYKFWKLFHTDSGYQQLDERKPLTLVKISELLYVLEHPELPLHNNPVELGARTMVQRGNISYATQTLEGTQAWDTFMYLVATTRKLGISFFEYIRDRISKVGNIPCLATTFYEKSALNPFGCSWIPHSAP
;
A
#
# COMPACT_ATOMS: atom_id res chain seq x y z
N MET A 1 -5.19 -13.30 -4.78
CA MET A 1 -4.16 -13.91 -5.66
C MET A 1 -4.73 -13.95 -7.07
N THR A 2 -4.59 -12.84 -7.78
CA THR A 2 -4.87 -12.73 -9.21
C THR A 2 -3.70 -13.40 -9.95
N GLN A 3 -3.87 -14.66 -10.33
CA GLN A 3 -3.03 -15.25 -11.37
C GLN A 3 -3.55 -14.76 -12.73
N GLY A 4 -2.65 -14.13 -13.47
CA GLY A 4 -2.80 -13.88 -14.90
C GLY A 4 -3.44 -12.54 -15.24
N LYS A 5 -2.60 -11.54 -15.50
CA LYS A 5 -2.30 -11.11 -16.88
C LYS A 5 -1.33 -9.93 -16.84
N LEU A 6 -0.26 -10.07 -17.62
CA LEU A 6 0.69 -9.02 -18.01
C LEU A 6 1.58 -8.51 -16.88
N LEU A 7 2.49 -9.38 -16.42
CA LEU A 7 3.85 -8.89 -16.18
C LEU A 7 4.45 -8.78 -17.57
N GLU A 8 4.40 -7.60 -18.17
CA GLU A 8 5.25 -7.29 -19.33
C GLU A 8 6.64 -6.95 -18.75
N PHE A 9 7.73 -7.34 -19.40
CA PHE A 9 9.07 -7.33 -18.78
C PHE A 9 10.02 -6.29 -19.41
N LEU A 10 10.77 -5.65 -18.52
CA LEU A 10 12.10 -5.03 -18.62
C LEU A 10 12.39 -3.82 -19.53
N GLU A 11 12.88 -2.78 -18.85
CA GLU A 11 13.64 -1.64 -19.36
C GLU A 11 14.69 -1.14 -18.33
N ASN A 12 15.40 -2.01 -17.59
CA ASN A 12 16.77 -1.80 -17.05
C ASN A 12 17.11 -2.82 -15.95
N ILE A 13 18.34 -3.33 -15.94
CA ILE A 13 18.87 -4.22 -14.89
C ILE A 13 19.27 -3.45 -13.62
N ASP A 14 19.34 -2.12 -13.65
CA ASP A 14 19.79 -1.27 -12.53
C ASP A 14 18.97 -1.46 -11.24
N LEU A 15 17.69 -1.82 -11.34
CA LEU A 15 16.86 -2.12 -10.17
C LEU A 15 17.23 -3.43 -9.48
N LEU A 16 17.86 -4.40 -10.18
CA LEU A 16 18.31 -5.66 -9.59
C LEU A 16 19.46 -5.47 -8.59
N GLU A 17 20.21 -4.36 -8.67
CA GLU A 17 21.26 -4.02 -7.70
C GLU A 17 20.69 -3.84 -6.29
N HIS A 18 19.46 -3.33 -6.17
CA HIS A 18 18.78 -3.09 -4.91
C HIS A 18 18.32 -4.40 -4.21
N PHE A 19 18.27 -5.52 -4.94
CA PHE A 19 17.80 -6.82 -4.40
C PHE A 19 18.92 -7.66 -3.78
N GLN A 20 20.15 -7.13 -3.71
CA GLN A 20 21.31 -7.76 -3.05
C GLN A 20 21.53 -9.22 -3.49
N LEU A 21 21.34 -9.50 -4.79
CA LEU A 21 21.57 -10.84 -5.33
C LEU A 21 23.07 -11.14 -5.32
N PRO A 22 23.52 -12.34 -4.88
CA PRO A 22 24.91 -12.74 -5.01
C PRO A 22 25.41 -12.60 -6.45
N THR A 23 26.64 -12.12 -6.65
CA THR A 23 27.23 -11.82 -7.97
C THR A 23 27.17 -13.00 -8.96
N LYS A 24 27.26 -14.23 -8.46
CA LYS A 24 27.10 -15.46 -9.28
C LYS A 24 25.76 -15.56 -10.01
N TRP A 25 24.73 -14.84 -9.56
CA TRP A 25 23.40 -14.79 -10.17
C TRP A 25 23.15 -13.49 -10.94
N GLN A 26 23.96 -12.45 -10.74
CA GLN A 26 23.86 -11.20 -11.50
C GLN A 26 24.35 -11.38 -12.94
N ASN A 27 25.53 -11.98 -13.12
CA ASN A 27 26.12 -12.12 -14.47
C ASN A 27 25.24 -12.91 -15.46
N PRO A 28 24.57 -14.02 -15.08
CA PRO A 28 23.67 -14.70 -16.01
C PRO A 28 22.38 -13.93 -16.31
N LEU A 29 21.96 -12.99 -15.44
CA LEU A 29 20.79 -12.14 -15.68
C LEU A 29 21.07 -11.09 -16.77
N GLU A 30 22.32 -10.64 -16.92
CA GLU A 30 22.72 -9.73 -18.00
C GLU A 30 22.52 -10.33 -19.40
N VAL A 31 22.50 -11.67 -19.50
CA VAL A 31 22.33 -12.40 -20.76
C VAL A 31 20.84 -12.55 -21.14
N LEU A 32 19.92 -12.24 -20.22
CA LEU A 32 18.49 -12.31 -20.52
C LEU A 32 18.09 -11.22 -21.52
N PRO A 33 17.07 -11.46 -22.36
CA PRO A 33 16.54 -10.45 -23.28
C PRO A 33 16.19 -9.17 -22.51
N GLN A 34 16.82 -8.07 -22.91
CA GLN A 34 16.49 -6.72 -22.45
C GLN A 34 15.45 -6.11 -23.39
N GLU A 35 14.71 -5.11 -22.91
CA GLU A 35 13.74 -4.35 -23.72
C GLU A 35 12.71 -5.23 -24.43
N THR A 36 12.36 -6.37 -23.82
CA THR A 36 11.48 -7.37 -24.42
C THR A 36 10.35 -7.70 -23.46
N VAL A 37 9.13 -7.41 -23.89
CA VAL A 37 7.92 -7.82 -23.19
C VAL A 37 7.81 -9.36 -23.21
N LEU A 38 7.96 -9.96 -22.03
CA LEU A 38 7.76 -11.39 -21.80
C LEU A 38 6.50 -11.58 -20.97
N SER A 39 5.94 -12.78 -20.97
CA SER A 39 4.96 -13.22 -19.98
C SER A 39 5.67 -13.85 -18.78
N GLU A 40 4.95 -14.01 -17.67
CA GLU A 40 5.44 -14.75 -16.49
C GLU A 40 5.95 -16.15 -16.85
N ALA A 41 5.26 -16.86 -17.74
CA ALA A 41 5.64 -18.20 -18.19
C ALA A 41 6.92 -18.21 -19.04
N GLU A 42 7.06 -17.26 -19.95
CA GLU A 42 8.27 -17.11 -20.77
C GLU A 42 9.47 -16.74 -19.90
N PHE A 43 9.31 -15.82 -18.95
CA PHE A 43 10.38 -15.44 -18.04
C PHE A 43 10.77 -16.60 -17.12
N HIS A 44 9.81 -17.40 -16.64
CA HIS A 44 10.12 -18.64 -15.93
C HIS A 44 10.92 -19.63 -16.77
N THR A 45 10.58 -19.77 -18.06
CA THR A 45 11.33 -20.63 -18.99
C THR A 45 12.78 -20.14 -19.15
N LEU A 46 12.99 -18.82 -19.19
CA LEU A 46 14.33 -18.24 -19.23
C LEU A 46 15.12 -18.49 -17.95
N LEU A 47 14.50 -18.33 -16.78
CA LEU A 47 15.14 -18.65 -15.50
C LEU A 47 15.51 -20.14 -15.43
N ASP A 48 14.66 -21.04 -15.92
CA ASP A 48 14.96 -22.47 -15.97
C ASP A 48 16.12 -22.78 -16.93
N THR A 49 16.22 -22.03 -18.04
CA THR A 49 17.26 -22.22 -19.05
C THR A 49 18.62 -21.67 -18.60
N HIS A 50 18.66 -20.44 -18.11
CA HIS A 50 19.90 -19.72 -17.82
C HIS A 50 20.34 -19.84 -16.35
N LEU A 51 19.41 -20.12 -15.45
CA LEU A 51 19.62 -20.19 -14.00
C LEU A 51 19.03 -21.48 -13.39
N PRO A 52 19.33 -22.69 -13.91
CA PRO A 52 18.67 -23.94 -13.49
C PRO A 52 18.91 -24.33 -12.03
N LYS A 53 19.94 -23.75 -11.39
CA LYS A 53 20.32 -24.02 -9.99
C LYS A 53 19.75 -23.00 -9.01
N LEU A 54 18.87 -22.11 -9.48
CA LEU A 54 18.30 -21.06 -8.65
C LEU A 54 17.30 -21.67 -7.65
N GLY A 55 17.47 -21.39 -6.37
CA GLY A 55 16.51 -21.82 -5.35
C GLY A 55 15.20 -21.04 -5.44
N SER A 56 14.14 -21.58 -4.84
CA SER A 56 12.79 -20.97 -4.88
C SER A 56 12.79 -19.54 -4.33
N GLN A 57 13.49 -19.29 -3.22
CA GLN A 57 13.54 -17.96 -2.61
C GLN A 57 14.25 -16.93 -3.52
N GLN A 58 15.36 -17.31 -4.14
CA GLN A 58 16.04 -16.44 -5.10
C GLN A 58 15.16 -16.18 -6.32
N ARG A 59 14.43 -17.19 -6.78
CA ARG A 59 13.48 -17.06 -7.90
C ARG A 59 12.43 -16.01 -7.57
N THR A 60 11.78 -16.11 -6.41
CA THR A 60 10.78 -15.13 -5.97
C THR A 60 11.36 -13.72 -5.93
N ARG A 61 12.57 -13.53 -5.37
CA ARG A 61 13.20 -12.20 -5.33
C ARG A 61 13.48 -11.61 -6.71
N ILE A 62 13.93 -12.44 -7.66
CA ILE A 62 14.14 -12.00 -9.05
C ILE A 62 12.81 -11.62 -9.68
N MET A 63 11.76 -12.43 -9.50
CA MET A 63 10.42 -12.11 -10.02
C MET A 63 9.88 -10.79 -9.45
N GLU A 64 9.98 -10.59 -8.13
CA GLU A 64 9.57 -9.35 -7.46
C GLU A 64 10.35 -8.15 -7.99
N ALA A 65 11.66 -8.29 -8.12
CA ALA A 65 12.52 -7.24 -8.63
C ALA A 65 12.13 -6.78 -10.02
N VAL A 66 11.91 -7.74 -10.93
CA VAL A 66 11.59 -7.40 -12.30
C VAL A 66 10.15 -6.88 -12.42
N ALA A 67 9.21 -7.36 -11.61
CA ALA A 67 7.86 -6.80 -11.54
C ALA A 67 7.87 -5.33 -11.08
N ILE A 68 8.71 -5.00 -10.09
CA ILE A 68 8.87 -3.63 -9.60
C ILE A 68 9.52 -2.74 -10.66
N ALA A 69 10.57 -3.25 -11.33
CA ALA A 69 11.23 -2.54 -12.43
C ALA A 69 10.26 -2.21 -13.57
N PHE A 70 9.48 -3.20 -13.99
CA PHE A 70 8.44 -2.97 -14.99
C PHE A 70 7.45 -1.90 -14.55
N TYR A 71 6.94 -2.01 -13.32
CA TYR A 71 6.00 -1.04 -12.79
C TYR A 71 6.54 0.40 -12.82
N HIS A 72 7.85 0.58 -12.58
CA HIS A 72 8.52 1.89 -12.64
C HIS A 72 8.77 2.41 -14.06
N GLN A 73 8.89 1.53 -15.06
CA GLN A 73 9.28 1.88 -16.44
C GLN A 73 8.08 1.99 -17.38
N GLN A 74 7.01 1.23 -17.13
CA GLN A 74 5.81 1.30 -17.95
C GLN A 74 5.22 2.73 -17.96
N THR A 75 4.59 3.09 -19.07
CA THR A 75 4.04 4.45 -19.30
C THR A 75 2.51 4.47 -19.44
N ASP A 76 1.87 3.30 -19.36
CA ASP A 76 0.41 3.15 -19.48
C ASP A 76 -0.32 3.83 -18.30
N TRP A 77 0.30 3.85 -17.12
CA TRP A 77 -0.17 4.58 -15.95
C TRP A 77 1.00 5.18 -15.17
N PRO A 78 0.78 6.28 -14.42
CA PRO A 78 1.83 6.87 -13.62
C PRO A 78 2.22 5.94 -12.46
N VAL A 79 3.51 5.96 -12.11
CA VAL A 79 3.99 5.39 -10.84
C VAL A 79 3.33 6.15 -9.70
N VAL A 80 2.72 5.42 -8.77
CA VAL A 80 2.17 5.98 -7.54
C VAL A 80 3.26 6.74 -6.80
N GLN A 81 3.03 8.02 -6.52
CA GLN A 81 3.98 8.90 -5.84
C GLN A 81 4.11 8.64 -4.34
N THR A 82 3.02 8.20 -3.70
CA THR A 82 2.99 7.90 -2.26
C THR A 82 2.03 6.75 -1.98
N LEU A 83 2.50 5.78 -1.20
CA LEU A 83 1.68 4.66 -0.75
C LEU A 83 1.39 4.78 0.74
N VAL A 84 0.10 4.69 1.12
CA VAL A 84 -0.31 4.54 2.52
C VAL A 84 -0.48 3.06 2.84
N CYS A 85 0.39 2.51 3.67
CA CYS A 85 0.43 1.07 3.92
C CYS A 85 0.90 0.71 5.34
N ASP A 86 0.94 -0.58 5.63
CA ASP A 86 1.69 -1.11 6.76
C ASP A 86 3.20 -1.06 6.48
N ASP A 87 4.01 -1.37 7.49
CA ASP A 87 5.48 -1.42 7.36
C ASP A 87 5.95 -2.75 6.75
N ALA A 88 5.30 -3.17 5.66
CA ALA A 88 5.64 -4.39 4.95
C ALA A 88 6.86 -4.18 4.03
N PRO A 89 7.94 -4.97 4.16
CA PRO A 89 9.17 -4.75 3.41
C PRO A 89 9.00 -4.77 1.88
N GLN A 90 8.09 -5.60 1.36
CA GLN A 90 7.85 -5.71 -0.08
C GLN A 90 7.27 -4.44 -0.72
N LEU A 91 6.76 -3.50 0.07
CA LEU A 91 6.19 -2.24 -0.43
C LEU A 91 7.23 -1.13 -0.56
N LYS A 92 8.39 -1.26 0.10
CA LYS A 92 9.43 -0.22 0.20
C LYS A 92 10.07 0.19 -1.11
N LEU A 93 9.99 -0.66 -2.13
CA LEU A 93 10.57 -0.42 -3.45
C LEU A 93 9.51 -0.04 -4.49
N LEU A 94 8.22 0.00 -4.13
CA LEU A 94 7.16 0.33 -5.09
C LEU A 94 7.11 1.82 -5.41
N THR A 95 7.44 2.68 -4.46
CA THR A 95 7.28 4.12 -4.61
C THR A 95 8.35 4.85 -3.81
N ASP A 96 8.63 6.10 -4.20
CA ASP A 96 9.61 6.94 -3.53
C ASP A 96 9.19 7.29 -2.10
N ASN A 97 7.88 7.41 -1.83
CA ASN A 97 7.36 7.87 -0.56
C ASN A 97 6.37 6.90 0.08
N ILE A 98 6.55 6.62 1.37
CA ILE A 98 5.65 5.79 2.16
C ILE A 98 5.08 6.61 3.30
N ALA A 99 3.76 6.56 3.45
CA ALA A 99 3.08 6.96 4.67
C ALA A 99 2.63 5.71 5.43
N LEU A 100 2.98 5.61 6.71
CA LEU A 100 2.64 4.43 7.51
C LEU A 100 1.28 4.56 8.18
N CYS A 101 0.54 3.44 8.17
CA CYS A 101 -0.76 3.31 8.81
C CYS A 101 -0.61 3.35 10.34
N TRP A 102 -1.22 4.34 10.97
CA TRP A 102 -1.23 4.49 12.43
C TRP A 102 -1.93 3.35 13.16
N VAL A 103 -2.94 2.75 12.53
CA VAL A 103 -3.68 1.61 13.13
C VAL A 103 -2.78 0.36 13.21
N ASP A 104 -1.96 0.13 12.19
CA ASP A 104 -1.02 -0.99 12.20
C ASP A 104 0.17 -0.72 13.12
N GLU A 105 0.60 0.54 13.21
CA GLU A 105 1.60 0.94 14.20
C GLU A 105 1.08 0.79 15.64
N GLU A 106 -0.22 0.98 15.90
CA GLU A 106 -0.79 0.72 17.22
C GLU A 106 -0.84 -0.78 17.56
N ARG A 107 -1.16 -1.61 16.58
CA ARG A 107 -1.27 -3.07 16.72
C ARG A 107 0.02 -3.69 17.28
N ASN A 108 1.15 -3.06 16.99
CA ASN A 108 2.46 -3.42 17.49
C ASN A 108 2.58 -3.35 19.02
N TYR A 109 1.86 -2.42 19.65
CA TYR A 109 1.80 -2.23 21.09
C TYR A 109 0.73 -3.10 21.75
N LYS A 110 -0.42 -3.28 21.11
CA LYS A 110 -1.48 -4.19 21.60
C LYS A 110 -1.02 -5.65 21.73
N LYS A 111 -0.02 -6.05 20.96
CA LYS A 111 0.57 -7.40 21.02
C LYS A 111 1.51 -7.61 22.22
N LEU A 112 1.87 -6.55 22.96
CA LEU A 112 2.72 -6.67 24.13
C LEU A 112 1.99 -7.43 25.25
N SER A 113 2.69 -8.38 25.87
CA SER A 113 2.12 -9.24 26.89
C SER A 113 2.46 -8.73 28.30
N ALA A 114 1.70 -7.72 28.75
CA ALA A 114 1.83 -7.19 30.10
C ALA A 114 1.12 -8.12 31.11
N PHE A 115 1.87 -9.03 31.73
CA PHE A 115 1.31 -10.01 32.68
C PHE A 115 1.12 -9.45 34.10
N ILE A 116 1.89 -8.43 34.49
CA ILE A 116 1.89 -7.86 35.84
C ILE A 116 1.01 -6.60 35.84
N ALA A 117 0.18 -6.43 36.88
CA ALA A 117 -0.79 -5.34 36.97
C ALA A 117 -0.19 -3.92 36.83
N CYS A 118 1.03 -3.68 37.31
CA CYS A 118 1.69 -2.39 37.11
C CYS A 118 2.01 -2.14 35.63
N HIS A 119 2.55 -3.13 34.91
CA HIS A 119 2.83 -3.02 33.47
C HIS A 119 1.55 -2.90 32.64
N GLN A 120 0.46 -3.57 33.04
CA GLN A 120 -0.84 -3.42 32.37
C GLN A 120 -1.31 -1.97 32.42
N LYS A 121 -1.31 -1.35 33.61
CA LYS A 121 -1.68 0.06 33.77
C LYS A 121 -0.79 1.00 32.95
N VAL A 122 0.51 0.70 32.87
CA VAL A 122 1.46 1.47 32.06
C VAL A 122 1.12 1.34 30.56
N LEU A 123 0.87 0.12 30.08
CA LEU A 123 0.51 -0.14 28.69
C LEU A 123 -0.84 0.49 28.32
N ASP A 124 -1.86 0.34 29.16
CA ASP A 124 -3.19 0.92 28.95
C ASP A 124 -3.10 2.46 28.84
N LYS A 125 -2.38 3.08 29.79
CA LYS A 125 -2.14 4.52 29.75
C LYS A 125 -1.42 4.94 28.46
N PHE A 126 -0.40 4.19 28.04
CA PHE A 126 0.32 4.48 26.82
C PHE A 126 -0.59 4.38 25.58
N LEU A 127 -1.45 3.37 25.51
CA LEU A 127 -2.41 3.22 24.41
C LEU A 127 -3.43 4.37 24.39
N ASP A 128 -3.89 4.84 25.54
CA ASP A 128 -4.74 6.03 25.63
C ASP A 128 -4.00 7.29 25.12
N ASP A 129 -2.76 7.48 25.56
CA ASP A 129 -1.91 8.61 25.14
C ASP A 129 -1.57 8.53 23.64
N PHE A 130 -1.37 7.33 23.08
CA PHE A 130 -1.21 7.08 21.65
C PHE A 130 -2.46 7.48 20.86
N TRP A 131 -3.65 7.05 21.28
CA TRP A 131 -4.89 7.38 20.58
C TRP A 131 -5.27 8.86 20.75
N ASN A 132 -4.90 9.50 21.87
CA ASN A 132 -4.98 10.94 22.02
C ASN A 132 -4.10 11.65 20.99
N TYR A 133 -2.84 11.20 20.83
CA TYR A 133 -1.95 11.73 19.80
C TYR A 133 -2.50 11.54 18.38
N TYR A 134 -3.02 10.35 18.06
CA TYR A 134 -3.68 10.09 16.78
C TYR A 134 -4.84 11.07 16.52
N ARG A 135 -5.68 11.32 17.53
CA ARG A 135 -6.77 12.30 17.42
C ARG A 135 -6.27 13.72 17.21
N ASP A 136 -5.12 14.08 17.80
CA ASP A 136 -4.48 15.38 17.58
C ASP A 136 -3.95 15.56 16.15
N LEU A 137 -3.70 14.48 15.39
CA LEU A 137 -3.29 14.55 13.98
C LEU A 137 -4.45 14.91 13.04
N LEU A 138 -5.68 14.45 13.34
CA LEU A 138 -6.84 14.61 12.46
C LEU A 138 -7.10 16.07 12.05
N PRO A 139 -7.09 17.07 12.96
CA PRO A 139 -7.32 18.46 12.59
C PRO A 139 -6.27 19.05 11.62
N CYS A 140 -5.08 18.46 11.54
CA CYS A 140 -4.03 18.93 10.63
C CYS A 140 -4.42 18.72 9.15
N GLN A 141 -5.30 17.76 8.88
CA GLN A 141 -5.81 17.48 7.52
C GLN A 141 -6.68 18.64 7.01
N ASP A 142 -7.46 19.26 7.90
CA ASP A 142 -8.38 20.35 7.56
C ASP A 142 -7.75 21.74 7.63
N SER A 143 -6.72 21.92 8.46
CA SER A 143 -6.09 23.23 8.71
C SER A 143 -4.59 23.08 8.97
N PRO A 144 -3.80 22.74 7.94
CA PRO A 144 -2.36 22.56 8.07
C PRO A 144 -1.70 23.89 8.42
N SER A 145 -0.79 23.86 9.41
CA SER A 145 0.09 24.99 9.70
C SER A 145 1.42 24.50 10.25
N GLN A 146 2.49 25.21 9.93
CA GLN A 146 3.83 24.87 10.42
C GLN A 146 3.87 24.82 11.95
N GLN A 147 3.20 25.76 12.63
CA GLN A 147 3.15 25.80 14.08
C GLN A 147 2.45 24.57 14.68
N THR A 148 1.36 24.10 14.06
CA THR A 148 0.68 22.86 14.48
C THR A 148 1.56 21.65 14.20
N ALA A 149 2.20 21.58 13.03
CA ALA A 149 3.09 20.48 12.66
C ALA A 149 4.27 20.34 13.64
N ASP A 150 4.93 21.45 14.00
CA ASP A 150 6.05 21.43 14.95
C ASP A 150 5.61 20.99 16.36
N LYS A 151 4.43 21.43 16.81
CA LYS A 151 3.82 20.96 18.07
C LYS A 151 3.55 19.45 18.03
N LEU A 152 3.06 18.93 16.90
CA LEU A 152 2.77 17.50 16.73
C LEU A 152 4.06 16.68 16.71
N ARG A 153 5.10 17.13 15.97
CA ARG A 153 6.43 16.49 16.01
C ARG A 153 7.01 16.45 17.42
N TYR A 154 6.88 17.53 18.20
CA TYR A 154 7.31 17.55 19.59
C TYR A 154 6.50 16.58 20.47
N LYS A 155 5.17 16.56 20.33
CA LYS A 155 4.30 15.62 21.05
C LYS A 155 4.65 14.17 20.72
N PHE A 156 4.91 13.85 19.44
CA PHE A 156 5.37 12.54 19.00
C PHE A 156 6.66 12.15 19.71
N TRP A 157 7.68 13.02 19.64
CA TRP A 157 8.97 12.77 20.28
C TRP A 157 8.78 12.51 21.78
N LYS A 158 8.00 13.34 22.47
CA LYS A 158 7.73 13.17 23.89
C LYS A 158 7.06 11.82 24.20
N LEU A 159 6.05 11.41 23.41
CA LEU A 159 5.31 10.17 23.63
C LEU A 159 6.21 8.93 23.50
N PHE A 160 7.04 8.86 22.46
CA PHE A 160 7.84 7.67 22.17
C PHE A 160 9.25 7.70 22.77
N HIS A 161 9.76 8.86 23.22
CA HIS A 161 11.07 8.95 23.88
C HIS A 161 11.00 8.76 25.40
N THR A 162 9.84 9.00 26.03
CA THR A 162 9.70 8.91 27.49
C THR A 162 9.73 7.45 27.95
N ASP A 163 10.64 7.12 28.85
CA ASP A 163 10.73 5.82 29.54
C ASP A 163 9.48 5.59 30.40
N SER A 164 8.90 4.39 30.31
CA SER A 164 7.71 3.99 31.06
C SER A 164 7.98 3.07 32.23
N GLY A 165 9.20 2.56 32.37
CA GLY A 165 9.57 1.52 33.32
C GLY A 165 9.06 0.12 32.95
N TYR A 166 8.46 -0.04 31.76
CA TYR A 166 8.04 -1.33 31.22
C TYR A 166 8.91 -1.68 30.02
N GLN A 167 9.94 -2.50 30.27
CA GLN A 167 11.00 -2.83 29.31
C GLN A 167 10.49 -3.16 27.90
N GLN A 168 9.47 -4.02 27.73
CA GLN A 168 9.00 -4.40 26.39
C GLN A 168 8.34 -3.23 25.63
N LEU A 169 7.69 -2.31 26.34
CA LEU A 169 7.16 -1.09 25.76
C LEU A 169 8.29 -0.13 25.39
N ASP A 170 9.29 0.00 26.26
CA ASP A 170 10.44 0.90 26.07
C ASP A 170 11.43 0.39 25.00
N GLU A 171 11.48 -0.92 24.75
CA GLU A 171 12.15 -1.52 23.58
C GLU A 171 11.36 -1.28 22.28
N ARG A 172 10.04 -1.15 22.37
CA ARG A 172 9.17 -0.99 21.20
C ARG A 172 9.14 0.44 20.67
N LYS A 173 9.04 1.44 21.56
CA LYS A 173 8.92 2.86 21.16
C LYS A 173 10.05 3.37 20.24
N PRO A 174 11.34 2.99 20.44
CA PRO A 174 12.42 3.38 19.53
C PRO A 174 12.19 2.92 18.08
N LEU A 175 11.56 1.76 17.88
CA LEU A 175 11.22 1.25 16.54
C LEU A 175 10.17 2.13 15.83
N THR A 176 9.32 2.82 16.59
CA THR A 176 8.38 3.81 16.05
C THR A 176 9.05 5.17 15.85
N LEU A 177 9.97 5.56 16.74
CA LEU A 177 10.73 6.82 16.59
C LEU A 177 11.51 6.88 15.27
N VAL A 178 12.12 5.77 14.85
CA VAL A 178 12.86 5.74 13.58
C VAL A 178 11.98 5.86 12.34
N LYS A 179 10.66 5.72 12.49
CA LYS A 179 9.66 5.82 11.41
C LYS A 179 8.91 7.15 11.41
N ILE A 180 9.44 8.16 12.09
CA ILE A 180 8.76 9.45 12.29
C ILE A 180 8.41 10.13 10.97
N SER A 181 9.30 10.06 9.98
CA SER A 181 9.10 10.62 8.63
C SER A 181 7.86 10.04 7.96
N GLU A 182 7.73 8.71 8.00
CA GLU A 182 6.66 7.99 7.32
C GLU A 182 5.34 8.07 8.11
N LEU A 183 5.39 8.09 9.44
CA LEU A 183 4.19 8.21 10.29
C LEU A 183 3.62 9.62 10.31
N LEU A 184 4.47 10.64 10.18
CA LEU A 184 4.07 12.06 10.21
C LEU A 184 4.03 12.70 8.83
N TYR A 185 4.05 11.91 7.76
CA TYR A 185 4.04 12.42 6.39
C TYR A 185 2.78 13.24 6.06
N VAL A 186 1.67 12.96 6.75
CA VAL A 186 0.43 13.77 6.74
C VAL A 186 0.62 15.24 7.13
N LEU A 187 1.69 15.58 7.86
CA LEU A 187 2.00 16.97 8.21
C LEU A 187 2.53 17.77 7.02
N GLU A 188 3.07 17.09 6.01
CA GLU A 188 3.56 17.67 4.76
C GLU A 188 2.49 17.55 3.66
N HIS A 189 1.73 16.45 3.68
CA HIS A 189 0.67 16.15 2.72
C HIS A 189 -0.65 15.83 3.45
N PRO A 190 -1.41 16.86 3.88
CA PRO A 190 -2.61 16.74 4.72
C PRO A 190 -3.73 15.89 4.12
N GLU A 191 -3.79 15.79 2.79
CA GLU A 191 -4.71 14.94 2.03
C GLU A 191 -4.50 13.44 2.27
N LEU A 192 -3.32 13.02 2.75
CA LEU A 192 -3.01 11.61 2.94
C LEU A 192 -3.80 11.06 4.12
N PRO A 193 -4.44 9.88 3.98
CA PRO A 193 -5.11 9.25 5.11
C PRO A 193 -4.09 8.77 6.15
N LEU A 194 -4.45 8.87 7.43
CA LEU A 194 -3.65 8.33 8.54
C LEU A 194 -3.72 6.79 8.66
N HIS A 195 -4.59 6.15 7.88
CA HIS A 195 -4.79 4.70 7.91
C HIS A 195 -5.19 4.15 6.55
N ASN A 196 -4.91 2.86 6.34
CA ASN A 196 -5.28 2.11 5.13
C ASN A 196 -6.64 1.37 5.25
N ASN A 197 -7.44 1.62 6.31
CA ASN A 197 -8.73 0.92 6.56
C ASN A 197 -9.64 0.75 5.32
N PRO A 198 -9.83 1.75 4.43
CA PRO A 198 -10.66 1.56 3.24
C PRO A 198 -10.15 0.43 2.33
N VAL A 199 -8.83 0.27 2.22
CA VAL A 199 -8.18 -0.82 1.48
C VAL A 199 -8.42 -2.15 2.19
N GLU A 200 -8.19 -2.21 3.50
CA GLU A 200 -8.40 -3.42 4.31
C GLU A 200 -9.85 -3.92 4.24
N LEU A 201 -10.83 -3.02 4.33
CA LEU A 201 -12.25 -3.34 4.23
C LEU A 201 -12.61 -3.92 2.85
N GLY A 202 -12.02 -3.37 1.78
CA GLY A 202 -12.16 -3.89 0.42
C GLY A 202 -11.67 -5.33 0.32
N ALA A 203 -10.46 -5.60 0.79
CA ALA A 203 -9.86 -6.93 0.81
C ALA A 203 -10.67 -7.91 1.67
N ARG A 204 -11.10 -7.47 2.86
CA ARG A 204 -11.91 -8.28 3.79
C ARG A 204 -13.24 -8.71 3.19
N THR A 205 -13.88 -7.84 2.41
CA THR A 205 -15.15 -8.17 1.74
C THR A 205 -14.97 -9.36 0.79
N MET A 206 -13.86 -9.41 0.05
CA MET A 206 -13.54 -10.54 -0.83
C MET A 206 -13.34 -11.84 -0.05
N VAL A 207 -12.52 -11.79 1.02
CA VAL A 207 -12.26 -12.95 1.88
C VAL A 207 -13.53 -13.51 2.51
N GLN A 208 -14.36 -12.63 3.07
CA GLN A 208 -15.64 -13.03 3.67
C GLN A 208 -16.57 -13.68 2.65
N ARG A 209 -16.64 -13.13 1.44
CA ARG A 209 -17.48 -13.72 0.37
C ARG A 209 -16.97 -15.09 -0.05
N GLY A 210 -15.66 -15.31 -0.04
CA GLY A 210 -15.04 -16.62 -0.28
C GLY A 210 -15.38 -17.64 0.79
N ASN A 211 -15.35 -17.24 2.05
CA ASN A 211 -15.73 -18.12 3.16
C ASN A 211 -17.20 -18.54 3.09
N ILE A 212 -18.09 -17.66 2.60
CA ILE A 212 -19.53 -17.95 2.45
C ILE A 212 -19.80 -18.83 1.22
N SER A 213 -19.08 -18.59 0.13
CA SER A 213 -19.39 -19.19 -1.19
C SER A 213 -18.47 -20.36 -1.57
N TYR A 214 -17.61 -20.81 -0.66
CA TYR A 214 -16.58 -21.85 -0.88
C TYR A 214 -15.59 -21.53 -2.01
N ALA A 215 -15.23 -20.25 -2.14
CA ALA A 215 -14.41 -19.72 -3.23
C ALA A 215 -14.92 -20.10 -4.64
N THR A 216 -14.20 -19.69 -5.67
CA THR A 216 -14.51 -20.07 -7.06
C THR A 216 -13.84 -21.38 -7.44
N GLN A 217 -14.56 -22.20 -8.20
CA GLN A 217 -14.12 -23.54 -8.61
C GLN A 217 -13.58 -23.57 -10.05
N THR A 218 -13.89 -22.55 -10.85
CA THR A 218 -13.43 -22.42 -12.24
C THR A 218 -12.81 -21.05 -12.48
N LEU A 219 -11.99 -20.95 -13.53
CA LEU A 219 -11.37 -19.70 -13.94
C LEU A 219 -12.41 -18.64 -14.29
N GLU A 220 -13.46 -19.02 -15.01
CA GLU A 220 -14.57 -18.14 -15.40
C GLU A 220 -15.33 -17.65 -14.16
N GLY A 221 -15.52 -18.52 -13.17
CA GLY A 221 -16.10 -18.15 -11.88
C GLY A 221 -15.25 -17.10 -11.17
N THR A 222 -13.93 -17.29 -11.12
CA THR A 222 -12.99 -16.31 -10.54
C THR A 222 -13.06 -14.97 -11.26
N GLN A 223 -13.01 -14.98 -12.60
CA GLN A 223 -13.07 -13.76 -13.42
C GLN A 223 -14.39 -13.01 -13.22
N ALA A 224 -15.52 -13.73 -13.22
CA ALA A 224 -16.82 -13.13 -12.96
C ALA A 224 -16.86 -12.51 -11.57
N TRP A 225 -16.37 -13.23 -10.57
CA TRP A 225 -16.37 -12.77 -9.19
C TRP A 225 -15.51 -11.51 -9.01
N ASP A 226 -14.28 -11.49 -9.52
CA ASP A 226 -13.39 -10.34 -9.48
C ASP A 226 -14.02 -9.12 -10.17
N THR A 227 -14.60 -9.33 -11.35
CA THR A 227 -15.29 -8.27 -12.12
C THR A 227 -16.46 -7.68 -11.34
N PHE A 228 -17.35 -8.51 -10.80
CA PHE A 228 -18.52 -8.01 -10.08
C PHE A 228 -18.15 -7.37 -8.73
N MET A 229 -17.15 -7.90 -8.03
CA MET A 229 -16.67 -7.30 -6.78
C MET A 229 -16.05 -5.93 -7.03
N TYR A 230 -15.26 -5.79 -8.10
CA TYR A 230 -14.74 -4.49 -8.53
C TYR A 230 -15.87 -3.52 -8.87
N LEU A 231 -16.86 -3.94 -9.67
CA LEU A 231 -18.01 -3.10 -10.03
C LEU A 231 -18.80 -2.64 -8.80
N VAL A 232 -19.06 -3.53 -7.85
CA VAL A 232 -19.75 -3.19 -6.59
C VAL A 232 -18.94 -2.15 -5.79
N ALA A 233 -17.63 -2.35 -5.65
CA ALA A 233 -16.78 -1.41 -4.92
C ALA A 233 -16.72 -0.04 -5.61
N THR A 234 -16.52 -0.01 -6.92
CA THR A 234 -16.40 1.22 -7.71
C THR A 234 -17.71 2.00 -7.75
N THR A 235 -18.85 1.33 -8.00
CA THR A 235 -20.17 1.99 -7.98
C THR A 235 -20.48 2.60 -6.62
N ARG A 236 -20.19 1.89 -5.52
CA ARG A 236 -20.32 2.44 -4.15
C ARG A 236 -19.44 3.67 -3.93
N LYS A 237 -18.16 3.62 -4.32
CA LYS A 237 -17.23 4.79 -4.21
C LYS A 237 -17.75 5.99 -5.00
N LEU A 238 -18.36 5.75 -6.16
CA LEU A 238 -18.92 6.80 -7.01
C LEU A 238 -20.35 7.20 -6.60
N GLY A 239 -20.95 6.61 -5.56
CA GLY A 239 -22.33 6.91 -5.16
C GLY A 239 -23.38 6.50 -6.21
N ILE A 240 -23.05 5.53 -7.08
CA ILE A 240 -23.93 4.98 -8.10
C ILE A 240 -24.52 3.68 -7.55
N SER A 241 -25.82 3.45 -7.74
CA SER A 241 -26.42 2.16 -7.43
C SER A 241 -25.89 1.08 -8.37
N PHE A 242 -25.28 0.03 -7.82
CA PHE A 242 -24.80 -1.12 -8.59
C PHE A 242 -25.91 -1.73 -9.47
N PHE A 243 -27.12 -1.89 -8.92
CA PHE A 243 -28.24 -2.48 -9.66
C PHE A 243 -28.70 -1.61 -10.82
N GLU A 244 -28.70 -0.29 -10.63
CA GLU A 244 -29.06 0.65 -11.70
C GLU A 244 -27.99 0.68 -12.78
N TYR A 245 -26.71 0.62 -12.40
CA TYR A 245 -25.59 0.51 -13.32
C TYR A 245 -25.70 -0.76 -14.19
N ILE A 246 -25.92 -1.92 -13.57
CA ILE A 246 -26.09 -3.18 -14.31
C ILE A 246 -27.33 -3.14 -15.21
N ARG A 247 -28.47 -2.66 -14.71
CA ARG A 247 -29.69 -2.51 -15.50
C ARG A 247 -29.47 -1.64 -16.72
N ASP A 248 -28.80 -0.49 -16.56
CA ASP A 248 -28.48 0.43 -17.65
C ASP A 248 -27.64 -0.23 -18.75
N ARG A 249 -26.60 -0.99 -18.35
CA ARG A 249 -25.72 -1.72 -19.28
C ARG A 249 -26.44 -2.86 -20.01
N ILE A 250 -27.22 -3.68 -19.29
CA ILE A 250 -27.97 -4.79 -19.88
C ILE A 250 -29.05 -4.26 -20.84
N SER A 251 -29.75 -3.20 -20.43
CA SER A 251 -30.83 -2.60 -21.23
C SER A 251 -30.33 -1.71 -22.36
N LYS A 252 -29.01 -1.46 -22.43
CA LYS A 252 -28.35 -0.57 -23.42
C LYS A 252 -28.95 0.84 -23.47
N VAL A 253 -29.41 1.34 -22.33
CA VAL A 253 -30.03 2.67 -22.24
C VAL A 253 -28.95 3.75 -22.30
N GLY A 254 -27.85 3.57 -21.56
CA GLY A 254 -26.70 4.48 -21.61
C GLY A 254 -26.89 5.77 -20.81
N ASN A 255 -27.79 5.79 -19.82
CA ASN A 255 -28.03 6.97 -18.97
C ASN A 255 -26.91 7.19 -17.94
N ILE A 256 -26.26 6.11 -17.50
CA ILE A 256 -25.14 6.20 -16.55
C ILE A 256 -23.84 6.21 -17.36
N PRO A 257 -23.00 7.26 -17.28
CA PRO A 257 -21.69 7.29 -17.94
C PRO A 257 -20.83 6.08 -17.58
N CYS A 258 -19.79 5.79 -18.36
CA CYS A 258 -18.86 4.74 -17.96
C CYS A 258 -18.18 5.15 -16.63
N LEU A 259 -17.91 4.15 -15.77
CA LEU A 259 -17.41 4.43 -14.41
C LEU A 259 -16.09 5.21 -14.43
N ALA A 260 -15.26 4.99 -15.46
CA ALA A 260 -14.02 5.74 -15.66
C ALA A 260 -14.27 7.24 -15.85
N THR A 261 -15.21 7.63 -16.72
CA THR A 261 -15.56 9.04 -16.92
C THR A 261 -16.04 9.69 -15.62
N THR A 262 -16.96 9.04 -14.91
CA THR A 262 -17.46 9.58 -13.63
C THR A 262 -16.36 9.66 -12.57
N PHE A 263 -15.40 8.73 -12.59
CA PHE A 263 -14.23 8.80 -11.72
C PHE A 263 -13.39 10.05 -12.00
N TYR A 264 -13.03 10.30 -13.27
CA TYR A 264 -12.27 11.48 -13.67
C TYR A 264 -12.99 12.80 -13.36
N GLU A 265 -14.30 12.86 -13.58
CA GLU A 265 -15.13 14.03 -13.24
C GLU A 265 -15.10 14.30 -11.73
N LYS A 266 -15.25 13.26 -10.90
CA LYS A 266 -15.24 13.40 -9.44
C LYS A 266 -13.86 13.70 -8.87
N SER A 267 -12.80 13.15 -9.46
CA SER A 267 -11.42 13.45 -9.05
C SER A 267 -11.06 14.91 -9.37
N ALA A 268 -11.54 15.45 -10.49
CA ALA A 268 -11.30 16.86 -10.83
C ALA A 268 -11.94 17.84 -9.82
N LEU A 269 -13.05 17.45 -9.18
CA LEU A 269 -13.73 18.27 -8.17
C LEU A 269 -13.09 18.20 -6.78
N ASN A 270 -12.25 17.19 -6.52
CA ASN A 270 -11.57 17.00 -5.25
C ASN A 270 -10.06 16.91 -5.50
N PRO A 271 -9.36 18.05 -5.57
CA PRO A 271 -7.93 18.04 -5.81
C PRO A 271 -7.19 17.51 -4.57
N PHE A 272 -7.10 16.19 -4.44
CA PHE A 272 -6.34 15.47 -3.43
C PHE A 272 -4.82 15.58 -3.63
N GLY A 273 -4.36 16.56 -4.42
CA GLY A 273 -2.97 16.72 -4.84
C GLY A 273 -2.40 18.12 -4.57
N CYS A 274 -3.14 19.00 -3.88
CA CYS A 274 -2.80 20.41 -3.77
C CYS A 274 -1.43 20.66 -3.12
N SER A 275 -1.02 19.82 -2.16
CA SER A 275 0.27 19.96 -1.49
C SER A 275 1.47 19.54 -2.36
N TRP A 276 1.20 18.78 -3.43
CA TRP A 276 2.21 18.26 -4.36
C TRP A 276 2.48 19.18 -5.54
N ILE A 277 1.64 20.19 -5.75
CA ILE A 277 1.84 21.18 -6.79
C ILE A 277 2.91 22.15 -6.26
N PRO A 278 4.09 22.24 -6.89
CA PRO A 278 5.08 23.23 -6.48
C PRO A 278 4.45 24.61 -6.60
N HIS A 279 4.41 25.36 -5.49
CA HIS A 279 4.02 26.75 -5.54
C HIS A 279 4.90 27.45 -6.56
N SER A 280 4.30 27.90 -7.67
CA SER A 280 4.97 28.79 -8.60
C SER A 280 5.35 30.00 -7.77
N ALA A 281 6.66 30.19 -7.53
CA ALA A 281 7.13 31.39 -6.87
C ALA A 281 6.64 32.61 -7.69
N PRO A 282 6.09 33.66 -7.04
CA PRO A 282 5.73 34.89 -7.72
C PRO A 282 6.94 35.58 -8.34
#